data_AF-A0A3C0E9K0-F1
#
_entry.id   AF-A0A3C0E9K0-F1
#
_cell.length_a   1.000
_cell.length_b   1.000
_cell.length_c   1.000
_cell.angle_alpha   90.00
_cell.angle_beta   90.00
_cell.angle_gamma   90.00
#
_symmetry.space_group_name_H-M   'P 1'
#
loop_
_entity.id
_entity.type
_entity.pdbx_description
1 polymer ?
#
loop_
_entity_poly.entity_id
_entity_poly.type
_entity_poly.pdbx_seq_one_letter_code
_entity_poly.pdbx_strand_id
1 'polypeptide(L)'
;MDLSFDIGDPQRPKGHAVLYFRVDTEPDKVYATYVVTLPIKSDLGKYVPPFLATHLGGLPLNDLSAFAMPPLPEPVDSHAELERISQMRQDDLVYAGSMFSFDLPRMMESVTEAVQAYSDLWVK
;
A
#
# COMPACT_ATOMS: atom_id res chain seq x y z
N MET A 1 6.14 -9.79 -5.92
CA MET A 1 5.22 -9.06 -6.81
C MET A 1 6.02 -8.14 -7.72
N ASP A 2 5.62 -7.98 -8.98
CA ASP A 2 6.21 -7.00 -9.91
C ASP A 2 5.33 -5.75 -9.94
N LEU A 3 5.94 -4.57 -9.78
CA LEU A 3 5.23 -3.29 -9.62
C LEU A 3 5.41 -2.44 -10.86
N SER A 4 4.30 -1.94 -11.43
CA SER A 4 4.33 -1.04 -12.58
C SER A 4 4.01 0.39 -12.14
N PHE A 5 4.90 1.33 -12.44
CA PHE A 5 4.73 2.74 -12.07
C PHE A 5 4.05 3.49 -13.21
N ASP A 6 2.84 3.99 -12.97
CA ASP A 6 2.16 4.93 -13.86
C ASP A 6 2.70 6.35 -13.64
N ILE A 7 2.96 6.70 -12.38
CA ILE A 7 3.58 7.95 -11.95
C ILE A 7 4.72 7.63 -10.99
N GLY A 8 5.88 8.23 -11.20
CA GLY A 8 7.06 8.02 -10.36
C GLY A 8 8.20 7.37 -11.13
N ASP A 9 9.22 6.95 -10.40
CA ASP A 9 10.40 6.26 -10.94
C ASP A 9 10.75 5.07 -10.04
N PRO A 10 10.67 3.82 -10.51
CA PRO A 10 11.00 2.65 -9.70
C PRO A 10 12.46 2.59 -9.25
N GLN A 11 13.37 3.33 -9.89
CA GLN A 11 14.77 3.45 -9.45
C GLN A 11 14.97 4.53 -8.38
N ARG A 12 13.97 5.42 -8.21
CA ARG A 12 14.00 6.53 -7.26
C ARG A 12 12.60 6.72 -6.64
N PRO A 13 12.05 5.69 -5.99
CA PRO A 13 10.71 5.77 -5.40
C PRO A 13 10.70 6.82 -4.28
N LYS A 14 9.56 7.47 -4.09
CA LYS A 14 9.42 8.58 -3.13
C LYS A 14 9.33 8.13 -1.67
N GLY A 15 9.18 6.82 -1.45
CA GLY A 15 8.92 6.23 -0.14
C GLY A 15 7.45 6.29 0.27
N HIS A 16 6.58 6.73 -0.64
CA HIS A 16 5.13 6.70 -0.46
C HIS A 16 4.43 6.64 -1.82
N ALA A 17 3.38 5.83 -1.91
CA ALA A 17 2.64 5.62 -3.15
C ALA A 17 1.17 5.34 -2.91
N VAL A 18 0.36 5.70 -3.89
CA VAL A 18 -0.96 5.10 -4.09
C VAL A 18 -0.75 3.79 -4.83
N LEU A 19 -0.98 2.67 -4.15
CA LEU A 19 -1.01 1.35 -4.77
C LEU A 19 -2.43 1.05 -5.21
N TYR A 20 -2.59 0.57 -6.44
CA TYR A 20 -3.90 0.16 -6.92
C TYR A 20 -3.87 -1.19 -7.62
N PHE A 21 -5.04 -1.80 -7.63
CA PHE A 21 -5.31 -3.11 -8.20
C PHE A 21 -6.57 -3.05 -9.05
N ARG A 22 -6.70 -3.96 -10.01
CA ARG A 22 -7.90 -4.11 -10.84
C ARG A 22 -8.53 -5.47 -10.63
N VAL A 23 -9.84 -5.57 -10.84
CA VAL A 23 -10.53 -6.87 -10.81
C VAL A 23 -10.57 -7.46 -12.21
N ASP A 24 -10.06 -8.69 -12.37
CA ASP A 24 -9.99 -9.33 -13.70
C ASP A 24 -11.36 -9.48 -14.38
N THR A 25 -12.41 -9.73 -13.57
CA THR A 25 -13.78 -9.89 -14.07
C THR A 25 -14.52 -8.55 -14.24
N GLU A 26 -14.00 -7.46 -13.69
CA GLU A 26 -14.63 -6.14 -13.69
C GLU A 26 -13.55 -5.05 -13.90
N PRO A 27 -13.10 -4.83 -15.15
CA PRO A 27 -11.93 -3.99 -15.45
C PRO A 27 -12.05 -2.53 -14.98
N ASP A 28 -13.29 -2.04 -14.85
CA ASP A 28 -13.59 -0.69 -14.39
C ASP A 28 -13.50 -0.55 -12.85
N LYS A 29 -13.48 -1.68 -12.11
CA LYS A 29 -13.32 -1.66 -10.66
C LYS A 29 -11.85 -1.55 -10.27
N VAL A 30 -11.56 -0.51 -9.52
CA VAL A 30 -10.25 -0.20 -8.99
C VAL A 30 -10.31 -0.24 -7.47
N TYR A 31 -9.34 -0.92 -6.88
CA TYR A 31 -9.12 -0.94 -5.44
C TYR A 31 -7.79 -0.28 -5.14
N ALA A 32 -7.73 0.54 -4.10
CA ALA A 32 -6.54 1.29 -3.76
C ALA A 32 -6.22 1.26 -2.27
N THR A 33 -4.93 1.37 -1.97
CA THR A 33 -4.39 1.62 -0.64
C THR A 33 -3.21 2.57 -0.74
N TYR A 34 -2.82 3.17 0.37
CA TYR A 34 -1.67 4.08 0.44
C TYR A 34 -0.52 3.43 1.20
N VAL A 35 0.61 3.25 0.54
CA VAL A 35 1.83 2.70 1.16
C VAL A 35 2.77 3.81 1.61
N VAL A 36 3.41 3.60 2.75
CA VAL A 36 4.48 4.45 3.27
C VAL A 36 5.64 3.57 3.72
N THR A 37 6.85 3.88 3.26
CA THR A 37 8.11 3.39 3.79
C THR A 37 8.66 4.45 4.74
N LEU A 38 8.93 4.05 5.99
CA LEU A 38 9.37 4.96 7.04
C LEU A 38 10.88 5.19 6.92
N PRO A 39 11.33 6.44 6.72
CA PRO A 39 12.76 6.74 6.58
C PRO A 39 13.52 6.69 7.92
N ILE A 40 12.79 6.61 9.03
CA ILE A 40 13.33 6.54 10.39
C ILE A 40 12.74 5.31 11.04
N LYS A 41 13.60 4.47 11.64
CA LYS A 41 13.15 3.30 12.40
C LYS A 41 12.19 3.76 13.51
N SER A 42 10.93 3.34 13.40
CA SER A 42 9.90 3.67 14.36
C SER A 42 9.52 2.43 15.14
N ASP A 43 9.65 2.52 16.47
CA ASP A 43 9.05 1.55 17.39
C ASP A 43 7.65 2.05 17.73
N LEU A 44 6.66 1.61 16.95
CA LEU A 44 5.27 1.99 17.16
C LEU A 44 4.74 1.49 18.49
N GLY A 45 5.35 0.46 19.09
CA GLY A 45 5.02 -0.01 20.43
C GLY A 45 5.13 1.09 21.49
N LYS A 46 6.01 2.07 21.29
CA LYS A 46 6.14 3.24 22.19
C LYS A 46 4.99 4.24 22.08
N TYR A 47 4.25 4.22 20.98
CA TYR A 47 3.21 5.21 20.67
C TYR A 47 1.80 4.61 20.69
N VAL A 48 1.68 3.28 20.70
CA VAL A 48 0.41 2.58 20.84
C VAL A 48 -0.01 2.54 22.31
N PRO A 49 -1.19 3.09 22.65
CA PRO A 49 -1.75 2.93 23.99
C PRO A 49 -1.89 1.45 24.37
N PRO A 50 -1.57 1.05 25.62
CA PRO A 50 -1.57 -0.36 26.03
C PRO A 50 -2.87 -1.11 25.76
N PHE A 51 -4.01 -0.41 25.86
CA PHE A 51 -5.32 -1.01 25.61
C PHE A 51 -5.60 -1.31 24.13
N LEU A 52 -4.89 -0.66 23.19
CA LEU A 52 -5.01 -0.94 21.76
C LEU A 52 -4.05 -2.05 21.29
N ALA A 53 -2.94 -2.27 22.01
CA ALA A 53 -1.95 -3.28 21.64
C ALA A 53 -2.55 -4.70 21.54
N THR A 54 -3.52 -5.03 22.40
CA THR A 54 -4.24 -6.31 22.36
C THR A 54 -5.17 -6.47 21.16
N HIS A 55 -5.59 -5.36 20.53
CA HIS A 55 -6.46 -5.35 19.35
C HIS A 55 -5.69 -5.32 18.02
N LEU A 56 -4.41 -4.96 18.05
CA LEU A 56 -3.55 -4.87 16.84
C LEU A 56 -2.99 -6.23 16.38
N GLY A 57 -3.43 -7.33 16.98
CA GLY A 57 -3.33 -8.67 16.35
C GLY A 57 -1.91 -9.14 16.04
N GLY A 58 -0.95 -8.98 16.96
CA GLY A 58 0.39 -9.56 16.81
C GLY A 58 1.27 -8.93 15.72
N LEU A 59 0.87 -7.79 15.15
CA LEU A 59 1.72 -7.01 14.25
C LEU A 59 3.06 -6.68 14.96
N PRO A 60 4.21 -6.89 14.32
CA PRO A 60 5.51 -6.57 14.90
C PRO A 60 5.73 -5.04 14.90
N LEU A 61 5.13 -4.37 15.88
CA LEU A 61 5.18 -2.90 16.03
C LEU A 61 6.58 -2.35 16.31
N ASN A 62 7.52 -3.21 16.70
CA ASN A 62 8.85 -2.82 17.14
C ASN A 62 9.85 -2.64 15.97
N ASP A 63 9.50 -3.07 14.75
CA ASP A 63 10.38 -2.98 13.55
C ASP A 63 9.57 -2.71 12.28
N LEU A 64 8.61 -1.79 12.39
CA LEU A 64 7.76 -1.44 11.25
C LEU A 64 8.53 -0.49 10.31
N SER A 65 9.02 -1.01 9.20
CA SER A 65 9.75 -0.25 8.17
C SER A 65 8.85 0.28 7.06
N ALA A 66 7.73 -0.38 6.79
CA ALA A 66 6.73 0.05 5.82
C ALA A 66 5.35 -0.51 6.16
N PHE A 67 4.29 0.16 5.69
CA PHE A 67 2.92 -0.28 5.88
C PHE A 67 1.98 0.34 4.83
N ALA A 68 0.79 -0.24 4.70
CA ALA A 68 -0.31 0.29 3.89
C ALA A 68 -1.51 0.69 4.76
N MET A 69 -2.19 1.76 4.37
CA MET A 69 -3.43 2.22 4.98
C MET A 69 -4.45 2.60 3.90
N PRO A 70 -5.66 2.01 3.92
CA PRO A 70 -6.08 0.90 4.77
C PRO A 70 -5.38 -0.43 4.38
N PRO A 71 -5.21 -1.39 5.33
CA PRO A 71 -4.52 -2.66 5.06
C PRO A 71 -5.31 -3.59 4.11
N LEU A 72 -6.62 -3.42 4.07
CA LEU A 72 -7.48 -3.93 3.00
C LEU A 72 -7.66 -2.79 2.00
N PRO A 73 -7.44 -2.99 0.69
CA PRO A 73 -7.59 -1.91 -0.26
C PRO A 73 -9.08 -1.62 -0.46
N GLU A 74 -9.42 -0.34 -0.56
CA GLU A 74 -10.81 0.13 -0.67
C GLU A 74 -11.18 0.37 -2.13
N PRO A 75 -12.44 0.13 -2.54
CA PRO A 75 -12.90 0.50 -3.86
C PRO A 75 -12.84 2.02 -4.02
N VAL A 76 -12.40 2.47 -5.20
CA VAL A 76 -12.38 3.88 -5.58
C VAL A 76 -13.18 4.12 -6.84
N ASP A 77 -13.62 5.36 -7.06
CA ASP A 77 -14.52 5.71 -8.16
C ASP A 77 -13.91 5.46 -9.54
N SER A 78 -12.61 5.79 -9.73
CA SER A 78 -11.91 5.58 -11.00
C SER A 78 -10.39 5.66 -10.85
N HIS A 79 -9.68 5.05 -11.80
CA HIS A 79 -8.22 5.20 -11.93
C HIS A 79 -7.81 6.67 -12.22
N ALA A 80 -8.61 7.40 -13.00
CA ALA A 80 -8.34 8.82 -13.30
C ALA A 80 -8.32 9.71 -12.03
N GLU A 81 -9.13 9.40 -11.03
CA GLU A 81 -9.08 10.08 -9.74
C GLU A 81 -7.77 9.78 -9.00
N LEU A 82 -7.28 8.53 -9.06
CA LEU A 82 -5.98 8.16 -8.49
C LEU A 82 -4.83 8.92 -9.16
N GLU A 83 -4.84 9.03 -10.49
CA GLU A 83 -3.86 9.83 -11.22
C GLU A 83 -3.88 11.29 -10.76
N ARG A 84 -5.08 11.89 -10.67
CA ARG A 84 -5.26 13.28 -10.26
C ARG A 84 -4.73 13.54 -8.85
N ILE A 85 -5.06 12.70 -7.87
CA ILE A 85 -4.61 12.88 -6.48
C ILE A 85 -3.11 12.64 -6.34
N SER A 86 -2.56 11.63 -7.03
CA SER A 86 -1.13 11.32 -6.98
C SER A 86 -0.29 12.44 -7.59
N GLN A 87 -0.74 13.05 -8.70
CA GLN A 87 -0.08 14.23 -9.27
C GLN A 87 -0.10 15.43 -8.30
N MET A 88 -1.26 15.72 -7.71
CA MET A 88 -1.44 16.85 -6.79
C MET A 88 -0.55 16.72 -5.55
N ARG A 89 -0.42 15.51 -5.01
CA ARG A 89 0.37 15.21 -3.80
C ARG A 89 1.84 14.94 -4.12
N GLN A 90 2.15 14.75 -5.39
CA GLN A 90 3.42 14.23 -5.86
C GLN A 90 3.73 12.87 -5.24
N ASP A 91 2.74 11.99 -5.14
CA ASP A 91 2.93 10.60 -4.74
C ASP A 91 3.40 9.78 -5.96
N ASP A 92 3.96 8.59 -5.74
CA ASP A 92 4.03 7.59 -6.81
C ASP A 92 2.62 6.97 -7.02
N LEU A 93 2.29 6.60 -8.26
CA LEU A 93 1.09 5.82 -8.59
C LEU A 93 1.54 4.49 -9.17
N VAL A 94 1.18 3.40 -8.51
CA VAL A 94 1.74 2.08 -8.81
C VAL A 94 0.64 1.05 -8.94
N TYR A 95 0.63 0.37 -10.08
CA TYR A 95 -0.17 -0.82 -10.31
C TYR A 95 0.49 -2.04 -9.66
N ALA A 96 -0.23 -2.67 -8.75
CA ALA A 96 0.23 -3.84 -7.98
C ALA A 96 -0.38 -5.17 -8.50
N GLY A 97 -1.16 -5.11 -9.59
CA GLY A 97 -1.67 -6.30 -10.28
C GLY A 97 -3.19 -6.49 -10.17
N SER A 98 -3.62 -7.65 -10.63
CA SER A 98 -5.03 -8.04 -10.61
C SER A 98 -5.42 -8.71 -9.29
N MET A 99 -6.67 -8.55 -8.87
CA MET A 99 -7.23 -9.20 -7.70
C MET A 99 -8.60 -9.85 -7.99
N PHE A 100 -8.96 -10.83 -7.16
CA PHE A 100 -10.32 -11.36 -7.12
C PHE A 100 -11.13 -10.57 -6.09
N SER A 101 -12.22 -9.95 -6.53
CA SER A 101 -13.18 -9.33 -5.62
C SER A 101 -13.78 -10.38 -4.68
N PHE A 102 -14.00 -10.01 -3.41
CA PHE A 102 -14.68 -10.80 -2.35
C PHE A 102 -13.85 -11.82 -1.56
N ASP A 103 -12.55 -11.98 -1.82
CA ASP A 103 -11.64 -12.79 -0.98
C ASP A 103 -10.77 -11.88 -0.10
N LEU A 104 -11.30 -11.48 1.07
CA LEU A 104 -10.64 -10.54 1.98
C LEU A 104 -9.22 -11.00 2.40
N PRO A 105 -9.00 -12.26 2.81
CA PRO A 105 -7.65 -12.75 3.10
C PRO A 105 -6.67 -12.55 1.94
N ARG A 106 -7.06 -12.91 0.71
CA ARG A 106 -6.17 -12.75 -0.47
C ARG A 106 -5.91 -11.29 -0.82
N MET A 107 -6.89 -10.40 -0.62
CA MET A 107 -6.70 -8.96 -0.82
C MET A 107 -5.67 -8.40 0.17
N MET A 108 -5.75 -8.79 1.44
CA MET A 108 -4.77 -8.38 2.46
C MET A 108 -3.37 -8.95 2.19
N GLU A 109 -3.29 -10.20 1.73
CA GLU A 109 -2.03 -10.83 1.31
C GLU A 109 -1.40 -10.06 0.14
N SER A 110 -2.17 -9.72 -0.88
CA SER A 110 -1.72 -8.95 -2.04
C SER A 110 -1.19 -7.56 -1.64
N VAL A 111 -1.88 -6.87 -0.72
CA VAL A 111 -1.39 -5.60 -0.17
C VAL A 111 -0.08 -5.79 0.58
N THR A 112 0.03 -6.84 1.40
CA THR A 112 1.25 -7.13 2.18
C THR A 112 2.45 -7.38 1.26
N GLU A 113 2.26 -8.17 0.19
CA GLU A 113 3.29 -8.40 -0.82
C GLU A 113 3.68 -7.11 -1.56
N ALA A 114 2.71 -6.27 -1.90
CA ALA A 114 2.95 -4.99 -2.57
C ALA A 114 3.71 -4.00 -1.68
N VAL A 115 3.40 -3.95 -0.38
CA VAL A 115 4.13 -3.15 0.62
C VAL A 115 5.59 -3.59 0.68
N GLN A 116 5.84 -4.90 0.77
CA GLN A 116 7.20 -5.42 0.79
C GLN A 116 7.94 -5.04 -0.49
N ALA A 117 7.35 -5.32 -1.66
CA ALA A 117 7.95 -5.04 -2.95
C ALA A 117 8.27 -3.55 -3.15
N TYR A 118 7.38 -2.64 -2.76
CA TYR A 118 7.62 -1.20 -2.86
C TYR A 118 8.70 -0.74 -1.89
N SER A 119 8.68 -1.23 -0.65
CA SER A 119 9.70 -0.87 0.34
C SER A 119 11.11 -1.34 -0.04
N ASP A 120 11.22 -2.51 -0.69
CA ASP A 120 12.49 -3.03 -1.21
C ASP A 120 13.07 -2.15 -2.35
N LEU A 121 12.23 -1.41 -3.07
CA LEU A 121 12.69 -0.44 -4.07
C LEU A 121 13.26 0.82 -3.41
N TRP A 122 12.71 1.23 -2.26
CA TRP A 122 13.13 2.45 -1.56
C TRP A 122 14.41 2.28 -0.74
N VAL A 123 14.67 1.07 -0.23
CA VAL A 123 15.87 0.77 0.56
C VAL A 123 17.12 0.57 -0.33
N LYS A 124 16.96 0.40 -1.65
CA LYS A 124 18.07 0.28 -2.61
C LYS A 124 18.75 1.62 -2.89
#